data_AF-A0A0J1IFL6-F1
#
_entry.id   AF-A0A0J1IFL6-F1
#
_cell.length_a   1.000
_cell.length_b   1.000
_cell.length_c   1.000
_cell.angle_alpha   90.00
_cell.angle_beta   90.00
_cell.angle_gamma   90.00
#
_symmetry.space_group_name_H-M   'P 1'
#
loop_
_entity.id
_entity.type
_entity.pdbx_description
1 polymer ?
#
loop_
_entity_poly.entity_id
_entity_poly.type
_entity_poly.pdbx_seq_one_letter_code
_entity_poly.pdbx_strand_id
1 'polypeptide(L)'
;MAKKAHDSDTQEETSRIVELRVSSDGGDTWDRRKVNMGVDLEESGLRVGEIFKWQDEQYRVVSGEDGLRAEPVKKGARKSR
;
A
#
# COMPACT_ATOMS: atom_id res chain seq x y z
N MET A 1 18.62 -9.73 44.20
CA MET A 1 18.69 -8.58 43.27
C MET A 1 17.92 -8.90 41.99
N ALA A 2 17.51 -7.84 41.28
CA ALA A 2 16.42 -7.74 40.32
C ALA A 2 16.45 -8.68 39.09
N LYS A 3 15.28 -9.30 38.86
CA LYS A 3 14.57 -9.60 37.59
C LYS A 3 15.43 -9.62 36.32
N LYS A 4 15.68 -10.85 35.85
CA LYS A 4 16.07 -11.17 34.48
C LYS A 4 14.84 -10.92 33.59
N ALA A 5 14.73 -9.72 33.04
CA ALA A 5 13.77 -9.45 31.97
C ALA A 5 14.32 -10.09 30.70
N HIS A 6 13.77 -11.27 30.39
CA HIS A 6 13.69 -11.77 29.04
C HIS A 6 12.80 -10.77 28.30
N ASP A 7 13.41 -9.73 27.74
CA ASP A 7 12.74 -8.84 26.80
C ASP A 7 12.53 -9.70 25.56
N SER A 8 11.36 -10.33 25.51
CA SER A 8 10.91 -11.08 24.36
C SER A 8 11.02 -10.15 23.16
N ASP A 9 11.88 -10.54 22.23
CA ASP A 9 11.74 -10.42 20.78
C ASP A 9 10.28 -10.19 20.40
N THR A 10 9.85 -8.93 20.54
CA THR A 10 8.50 -8.52 20.20
C THR A 10 8.61 -8.23 18.73
N GLN A 11 8.56 -9.31 17.96
CA GLN A 11 8.05 -9.36 16.59
C GLN A 11 7.75 -7.94 16.08
N GLU A 12 8.79 -7.26 15.59
CA GLU A 12 8.65 -6.06 14.76
C GLU A 12 8.02 -6.58 13.48
N GLU A 13 6.73 -6.92 13.55
CA GLU A 13 5.89 -7.21 12.42
C GLU A 13 5.87 -5.90 11.65
N THR A 14 6.68 -5.91 10.60
CA THR A 14 7.31 -4.75 9.98
C THR A 14 6.26 -3.87 9.32
N SER A 15 5.47 -3.16 10.10
CA SER A 15 4.49 -2.18 9.64
C SER A 15 5.25 -1.02 9.04
N ARG A 16 5.65 -1.16 7.77
CA ARG A 16 6.28 -0.13 6.96
C ARG A 16 5.21 0.88 6.58
N ILE A 17 4.83 1.70 7.56
CA ILE A 17 3.94 2.82 7.37
C ILE A 17 4.69 3.88 6.56
N VAL A 18 4.22 4.10 5.34
CA VAL A 18 4.78 5.09 4.42
C VAL A 18 3.72 6.14 4.08
N GLU A 19 4.15 7.36 3.82
CA GLU A 19 3.24 8.38 3.31
C GLU A 19 3.17 8.29 1.78
N LEU A 20 1.99 7.95 1.26
CA LEU A 20 1.74 7.82 -0.18
C LEU A 20 0.65 8.77 -0.62
N ARG A 21 0.72 9.18 -1.88
CA ARG A 21 -0.33 9.98 -2.50
C ARG A 21 -1.36 9.04 -3.08
N VAL A 22 -2.55 9.00 -2.49
CA VAL A 22 -3.69 8.18 -2.92
C VAL A 22 -4.69 9.06 -3.64
N SER A 23 -5.30 8.55 -4.70
CA SER A 23 -6.31 9.20 -5.51
C SER A 23 -7.48 8.27 -5.66
N SER A 24 -8.67 8.70 -5.26
CA SER A 24 -9.90 7.93 -5.45
C SER A 24 -10.59 8.23 -6.79
N ASP A 25 -10.15 9.28 -7.51
CA ASP A 25 -10.77 9.77 -8.74
C ASP A 25 -9.87 9.53 -9.97
N GLY A 26 -9.21 8.37 -10.04
CA GLY A 26 -8.42 8.01 -11.21
C GLY A 26 -7.17 8.88 -11.46
N GLY A 27 -6.70 9.62 -10.46
CA GLY A 27 -5.54 10.51 -10.56
C GLY A 27 -5.87 11.99 -10.71
N ASP A 28 -7.14 12.39 -10.61
CA ASP A 28 -7.55 13.82 -10.64
C ASP A 28 -7.15 14.53 -9.34
N THR A 29 -7.65 14.04 -8.20
CA THR A 29 -7.31 14.55 -6.87
C THR A 29 -6.32 13.62 -6.16
N TRP A 30 -5.31 14.18 -5.49
CA TRP A 30 -4.31 13.40 -4.75
C TRP A 30 -4.27 13.80 -3.28
N ASP A 31 -4.53 12.83 -2.42
CA ASP A 31 -4.52 12.96 -0.97
C ASP A 31 -3.30 12.24 -0.39
N ARG A 32 -2.64 12.81 0.62
CA ARG A 32 -1.49 12.16 1.27
C ARG A 32 -1.99 11.33 2.44
N ARG A 33 -1.87 10.01 2.35
CA ARG A 33 -2.23 9.08 3.42
C ARG A 33 -1.04 8.27 3.86
N LYS A 34 -1.01 7.98 5.16
CA LYS A 34 -0.11 6.98 5.74
C LYS A 34 -0.71 5.61 5.45
N VAL A 35 -0.03 4.84 4.62
CA VAL A 35 -0.43 3.50 4.20
C VAL A 35 0.58 2.52 4.77
N ASN A 36 0.10 1.43 5.37
CA ASN A 36 0.97 0.36 5.82
C ASN A 36 1.27 -0.57 4.65
N MET A 37 2.51 -0.52 4.14
CA MET A 37 2.99 -1.46 3.12
C MET A 37 3.70 -2.69 3.70
N GLY A 38 3.70 -2.80 5.03
CA GLY A 38 4.11 -4.01 5.73
C GLY A 38 3.04 -5.09 5.80
N VAL A 39 1.82 -4.76 5.41
CA VAL A 39 0.62 -5.60 5.49
C VAL A 39 -0.08 -5.62 4.13
N ASP A 40 -1.05 -6.50 3.98
CA ASP A 40 -1.89 -6.59 2.80
C ASP A 40 -2.63 -5.29 2.51
N LEU A 41 -2.95 -5.05 1.23
CA LEU A 41 -3.59 -3.80 0.82
C LEU A 41 -4.98 -3.61 1.47
N GLU A 42 -5.65 -4.70 1.84
CA GLU A 42 -6.90 -4.70 2.62
C GLU A 42 -6.73 -4.08 4.00
N GLU A 43 -5.63 -4.41 4.67
CA GLU A 43 -5.29 -3.92 6.00
C GLU A 43 -4.58 -2.56 5.93
N SER A 44 -4.00 -2.22 4.78
CA SER A 44 -3.32 -0.95 4.52
C SER A 44 -4.27 0.26 4.52
N GLY A 45 -5.59 0.02 4.42
CA GLY A 45 -6.63 1.05 4.33
C GLY A 45 -6.85 1.60 2.91
N LEU A 46 -6.25 0.97 1.90
CA LEU A 46 -6.50 1.24 0.49
C LEU A 46 -7.75 0.49 0.00
N ARG A 47 -8.48 1.10 -0.92
CA ARG A 47 -9.71 0.55 -1.49
C ARG A 47 -9.54 0.23 -2.97
N VAL A 48 -10.28 -0.78 -3.43
CA VAL A 48 -10.40 -1.10 -4.86
C VAL A 48 -10.77 0.16 -5.64
N GLY A 49 -10.04 0.39 -6.73
CA GLY A 49 -10.24 1.54 -7.61
C GLY A 49 -9.41 2.76 -7.24
N GLU A 50 -8.88 2.85 -6.01
CA GLU A 50 -7.93 3.90 -5.65
C GLU A 50 -6.59 3.70 -6.37
N ILE A 51 -5.95 4.82 -6.70
CA ILE A 51 -4.63 4.87 -7.31
C ILE A 51 -3.67 5.51 -6.32
N PHE A 52 -2.61 4.83 -5.92
CA PHE A 52 -1.56 5.42 -5.10
C PHE A 52 -0.28 5.62 -5.88
N LYS A 53 0.49 6.64 -5.51
CA LYS A 53 1.82 6.94 -6.09
C LYS A 53 2.91 6.52 -5.11
N TRP A 54 3.81 5.65 -5.55
CA TRP A 54 4.97 5.16 -4.81
C TRP A 54 6.23 5.30 -5.67
N GLN A 55 7.28 5.95 -5.15
CA GLN A 55 8.57 6.13 -5.84
C GLN A 55 8.45 6.58 -7.32
N ASP A 56 7.59 7.56 -7.57
CA ASP A 56 7.24 8.11 -8.89
C ASP A 56 6.37 7.22 -9.81
N GLU A 57 6.16 5.95 -9.47
CA GLU A 57 5.21 5.07 -10.14
C GLU A 57 3.80 5.19 -9.56
N GLN A 58 2.80 4.93 -10.40
CA GLN A 58 1.39 4.91 -10.00
C GLN A 58 0.91 3.47 -10.01
N TYR A 59 0.15 3.10 -8.98
CA TYR A 59 -0.40 1.78 -8.80
C TYR A 59 -1.88 1.88 -8.50
N ARG A 60 -2.70 1.09 -9.18
CA ARG A 60 -4.14 1.00 -8.93
C ARG A 60 -4.42 -0.22 -8.10
N VAL A 61 -5.20 -0.03 -7.04
CA VAL A 61 -5.68 -1.13 -6.22
C VAL A 61 -6.81 -1.83 -6.97
N VAL A 62 -6.67 -3.13 -7.17
CA VAL A 62 -7.67 -3.98 -7.80
C VAL A 62 -7.93 -5.18 -6.91
N SER A 63 -9.17 -5.66 -6.91
CA SER A 63 -9.53 -6.92 -6.26
C SER A 63 -9.07 -8.10 -7.12
N GLY A 64 -8.25 -8.97 -6.56
CA GLY A 64 -7.89 -10.27 -7.10
C GLY A 64 -8.61 -11.41 -6.38
N GLU A 65 -8.27 -12.65 -6.77
CA GLU A 65 -8.77 -13.87 -6.11
C GLU A 65 -8.20 -14.07 -4.70
N ASP A 66 -7.04 -13.47 -4.42
CA ASP A 66 -6.30 -13.60 -3.16
C ASP A 66 -6.43 -12.33 -2.28
N GLY A 67 -7.44 -11.50 -2.54
CA GLY A 67 -7.62 -10.22 -1.85
C GLY A 67 -7.26 -9.00 -2.70
N LEU A 68 -6.80 -7.92 -2.07
CA LEU A 68 -6.41 -6.69 -2.80
C LEU A 68 -4.97 -6.73 -3.28
N ARG A 69 -4.77 -6.35 -4.54
CA ARG A 69 -3.44 -6.22 -5.17
C ARG A 69 -3.26 -4.87 -5.84
N ALA A 70 -2.01 -4.43 -5.93
CA ALA A 70 -1.62 -3.18 -6.57
C ALA A 70 -1.07 -3.47 -7.96
N GLU A 71 -1.75 -2.97 -8.99
CA GLU A 71 -1.28 -3.09 -10.37
C GLU A 71 -0.70 -1.77 -10.88
N PRO A 72 0.48 -1.77 -11.52
CA PRO A 72 1.09 -0.55 -12.04
C PRO A 72 0.20 0.08 -13.14
N VAL A 73 -0.16 1.34 -12.95
CA VAL A 73 -0.87 2.16 -13.93
C VAL A 73 0.15 2.61 -14.97
N LYS A 74 0.53 1.71 -15.88
CA LYS A 74 1.36 2.09 -17.03
C LYS A 74 0.63 3.14 -17.85
N LYS A 75 1.11 4.38 -17.78
CA LYS A 75 0.71 5.50 -18.64
C LYS A 75 1.18 5.22 -20.08
N GLY A 76 0.60 4.23 -20.76
CA GLY A 76 1.01 3.90 -22.13
C GLY A 76 0.80 2.49 -22.65
N ALA A 77 0.09 1.56 -21.98
CA ALA A 77 -0.32 0.32 -22.64
C ALA A 77 -1.56 0.58 -23.52
N ARG A 78 -1.40 1.42 -24.55
CA ARG A 78 -2.23 1.27 -25.75
C ARG A 78 -2.04 -0.18 -26.19
N LYS A 79 -3.12 -0.95 -26.24
CA LYS A 79 -3.22 -2.16 -27.04
C LYS A 79 -2.64 -1.83 -28.43
N SER A 80 -1.40 -2.23 -28.72
CA SER A 80 -0.98 -2.33 -30.11
C SER A 80 -1.70 -3.55 -30.64
N ARG A 81 -2.79 -3.26 -31.33
CA ARG A 81 -3.63 -4.18 -32.07
C ARG A 81 -2.84 -4.82 -33.21
#